data_AF-A0A0M4G719-F1
#
_entry.id   AF-A0A0M4G719-F1
#
_cell.length_a   1.000
_cell.length_b   1.000
_cell.length_c   1.000
_cell.angle_alpha   90.00
_cell.angle_beta   90.00
_cell.angle_gamma   90.00
#
_symmetry.space_group_name_H-M   'P 1'
#
loop_
_entity.id
_entity.type
_entity.pdbx_description
1 polymer ?
#
loop_
_entity_poly.entity_id
_entity_poly.type
_entity_poly.pdbx_seq_one_letter_code
_entity_poly.pdbx_strand_id
1 'polypeptide(L)'
;MYVLFIILAALIFLFYKAYRNTKNVVVNTVELQDKKANGTSRTLSILHLSDFHMENISISPGELYIAASKQHVDIIALTGDFLDRKRSIQKLIPYLHVFKKINPKYGIFAVFGNHDYVLNSKNFNILKQTLEENGCKTLQNEHAAIDVDGTQLNIIGIDDYSTGRSSIAGSYQGMKEGYNLVLTHDPNVVLEMQDADFDYLLSGHFHGGQIHWPKPYHLVKMGQLVKMKMVKGLHYHDGKPFYISEGLGQTGVNIRIGSRPEITFHNIS
;
A
#
# COMPACT_ATOMS: atom_id res chain seq x y z
N MET A 1 -10.87 -33.32 -31.78
CA MET A 1 -11.80 -32.18 -31.70
C MET A 1 -12.32 -31.97 -30.27
N TYR A 2 -12.89 -32.98 -29.60
CA TYR A 2 -13.42 -32.84 -28.22
C TYR A 2 -12.37 -32.48 -27.15
N VAL A 3 -11.17 -33.06 -27.21
CA VAL A 3 -10.09 -32.74 -26.26
C VAL A 3 -9.69 -31.26 -26.34
N LEU A 4 -9.58 -30.72 -27.57
CA LEU A 4 -9.27 -29.30 -27.79
C LEU A 4 -10.38 -28.40 -27.23
N PHE A 5 -11.64 -28.79 -27.42
CA PHE A 5 -12.78 -28.07 -26.85
C PHE A 5 -12.76 -28.07 -25.32
N ILE A 6 -12.46 -29.21 -24.68
CA ILE A 6 -12.36 -29.31 -23.22
C ILE A 6 -11.22 -28.43 -22.68
N ILE A 7 -10.04 -28.47 -23.33
CA ILE A 7 -8.90 -27.62 -22.94
C ILE A 7 -9.27 -26.14 -23.08
N LEU A 8 -9.89 -25.74 -24.18
CA LEU A 8 -10.33 -24.37 -24.39
C LEU A 8 -11.35 -23.93 -23.34
N ALA A 9 -12.36 -24.75 -23.05
CA ALA A 9 -13.36 -24.47 -22.03
C ALA A 9 -12.72 -24.32 -20.63
N ALA A 10 -11.75 -25.18 -20.30
CA ALA A 10 -11.00 -25.08 -19.04
C ALA A 10 -10.18 -23.78 -18.95
N LEU A 11 -9.50 -23.38 -20.03
CA LEU A 11 -8.75 -22.12 -20.07
C LEU A 11 -9.66 -20.89 -19.92
N ILE A 12 -10.81 -20.88 -20.60
CA ILE A 12 -11.81 -19.82 -20.47
C ILE A 12 -12.32 -19.75 -19.03
N PHE A 13 -12.63 -20.90 -18.42
CA PHE A 13 -13.07 -20.96 -17.04
C PHE A 13 -12.01 -20.46 -16.05
N LEU A 14 -10.74 -20.87 -16.22
CA LEU A 14 -9.63 -20.41 -15.38
C LEU A 14 -9.41 -18.90 -15.53
N PHE A 15 -9.45 -18.38 -16.75
CA PHE A 15 -9.34 -16.94 -17.00
C PHE A 15 -10.51 -16.18 -16.38
N TYR A 16 -11.74 -16.67 -16.54
CA TYR A 16 -12.92 -16.08 -15.91
C TYR A 16 -12.80 -16.06 -14.38
N LYS A 17 -12.35 -17.16 -13.77
CA LYS A 17 -12.11 -17.23 -12.32
C LYS A 17 -11.03 -16.24 -11.88
N ALA A 18 -9.94 -16.13 -12.63
CA ALA A 18 -8.86 -15.19 -12.35
C ALA A 18 -9.31 -13.72 -12.48
N TYR A 19 -10.15 -13.41 -13.46
CA TYR A 19 -10.82 -12.11 -13.58
C TYR A 19 -11.80 -11.86 -12.43
N ARG A 20 -12.60 -12.85 -12.03
CA ARG A 20 -13.51 -12.72 -10.88
C ARG A 20 -12.78 -12.46 -9.57
N ASN A 21 -11.56 -12.98 -9.41
CA ASN A 21 -10.73 -12.69 -8.24
C ASN A 21 -10.36 -11.20 -8.12
N THR A 22 -10.25 -10.46 -9.22
CA THR A 22 -9.95 -9.01 -9.18
C THR A 22 -11.09 -8.20 -8.57
N LYS A 23 -12.31 -8.74 -8.55
CA LYS A 23 -13.50 -8.12 -7.96
C LYS A 23 -13.75 -8.56 -6.52
N ASN A 24 -13.04 -9.57 -6.04
CA ASN A 24 -13.25 -10.13 -4.71
C ASN A 24 -12.23 -9.52 -3.73
N VAL A 25 -12.52 -8.30 -3.28
CA VAL A 25 -11.66 -7.59 -2.33
C VAL A 25 -11.74 -8.24 -0.96
N VAL A 26 -10.57 -8.57 -0.41
CA VAL A 26 -10.44 -9.13 0.93
C VAL A 26 -10.26 -7.99 1.92
N VAL A 27 -10.97 -8.06 3.05
CA VAL A 27 -10.76 -7.14 4.17
C VAL A 27 -10.01 -7.89 5.26
N ASN A 28 -8.81 -7.41 5.59
CA ASN A 28 -7.90 -8.01 6.57
C ASN A 28 -7.77 -7.11 7.80
N THR A 29 -7.46 -7.71 8.95
CA THR A 29 -7.01 -7.00 10.15
C THR A 29 -5.71 -7.62 10.63
N VAL A 30 -4.70 -6.80 10.90
CA VAL A 30 -3.40 -7.17 11.46
C VAL A 30 -3.27 -6.52 12.83
N GLU A 31 -3.04 -7.34 13.85
CA GLU A 31 -2.82 -6.89 15.22
C GLU A 31 -1.32 -6.86 15.52
N LEU A 32 -0.81 -5.73 16.02
CA LEU A 32 0.58 -5.53 16.40
C LEU A 32 0.65 -5.01 17.83
N GLN A 33 1.55 -5.60 18.60
CA GLN A 33 1.86 -5.11 19.95
C GLN A 33 2.99 -4.09 19.86
N ASP A 34 2.74 -2.89 20.36
CA ASP A 34 3.78 -1.90 20.56
C ASP A 34 4.61 -2.28 21.80
N LYS A 35 5.82 -2.79 21.54
CA LYS A 35 6.76 -3.16 22.60
C LYS A 35 7.28 -1.95 23.38
N LYS A 36 7.15 -0.74 22.85
CA LYS A 36 7.58 0.52 23.47
C LYS A 36 6.44 1.18 24.27
N ALA A 37 5.19 0.73 24.12
CA ALA A 37 4.05 1.29 24.82
C ALA A 37 4.07 0.93 26.32
N ASN A 38 4.40 1.91 27.15
CA ASN A 38 4.30 1.82 28.61
C ASN A 38 2.85 2.06 29.08
N GLY A 39 1.93 1.17 28.72
CA GLY A 39 0.58 1.13 29.31
C GLY A 39 -0.46 2.07 28.68
N THR A 40 -0.30 2.48 27.42
CA THR A 40 -1.37 3.15 26.69
C THR A 40 -2.52 2.16 26.43
N SER A 41 -3.73 2.48 26.89
CA SER A 41 -4.90 1.61 26.75
C SER A 41 -5.58 1.68 25.38
N ARG A 42 -5.14 2.55 24.47
CA ARG A 42 -5.82 2.82 23.20
C ARG A 42 -5.05 2.25 22.02
N THR A 43 -5.71 1.36 21.28
CA THR A 43 -5.26 0.86 19.99
C THR A 43 -5.33 1.95 18.93
N LEU A 44 -4.23 2.19 18.22
CA LEU A 44 -4.17 3.02 17.02
C LEU A 44 -4.60 2.19 15.81
N SER A 45 -5.69 2.57 15.15
CA SER A 45 -6.19 1.89 13.95
C SER A 45 -5.77 2.61 12.66
N ILE A 46 -5.03 1.92 11.80
CA ILE A 46 -4.54 2.42 10.52
C ILE A 46 -5.21 1.66 9.38
N LEU A 47 -5.91 2.37 8.49
CA LEU A 47 -6.37 1.82 7.23
C LEU A 47 -5.25 1.94 6.19
N HIS A 48 -4.70 0.80 5.76
CA HIS A 48 -3.64 0.72 4.75
C HIS A 48 -4.21 0.30 3.40
N LEU A 49 -3.94 1.13 2.38
CA LEU A 49 -4.30 0.89 0.99
C LEU A 49 -3.09 1.16 0.08
N SER A 50 -2.90 0.33 -0.93
CA SER A 50 -1.77 0.44 -1.86
C SER A 50 -2.18 0.07 -3.28
N ASP A 51 -1.33 0.44 -4.25
CA ASP A 51 -1.37 -0.02 -5.64
C ASP A 51 -2.76 0.11 -6.25
N PHE A 52 -3.33 1.32 -6.25
CA PHE A 52 -4.67 1.58 -6.75
C PHE A 52 -4.79 1.27 -8.24
N HIS A 53 -3.75 1.56 -9.03
CA HIS A 53 -3.73 1.40 -10.50
C HIS A 53 -5.09 1.76 -11.12
N MET A 54 -5.45 3.05 -11.06
CA MET A 54 -6.77 3.56 -11.44
C MET A 54 -7.21 3.18 -12.87
N GLU A 55 -6.28 2.73 -13.72
CA GLU A 55 -6.52 2.13 -15.01
C GLU A 55 -7.38 0.85 -14.93
N ASN A 56 -7.16 0.01 -13.93
CA ASN A 56 -7.74 -1.33 -13.80
C ASN A 56 -8.32 -1.66 -12.42
N ILE A 57 -8.50 -0.67 -11.54
CA ILE A 57 -9.18 -0.89 -10.26
C ILE A 57 -10.59 -1.47 -10.46
N SER A 58 -10.90 -2.52 -9.70
CA SER A 58 -12.16 -3.27 -9.86
C SER A 58 -13.20 -2.94 -8.79
N ILE A 59 -12.77 -2.53 -7.59
CA ILE A 59 -13.65 -2.07 -6.52
C ILE A 59 -14.13 -0.64 -6.80
N SER A 60 -15.40 -0.37 -6.60
CA SER A 60 -15.95 0.99 -6.72
C SER A 60 -15.71 1.83 -5.45
N PRO A 61 -15.80 3.18 -5.54
CA PRO A 61 -15.72 4.03 -4.35
C PRO A 61 -16.77 3.69 -3.28
N GLY A 62 -17.99 3.31 -3.70
CA GLY A 62 -19.07 2.94 -2.77
C GLY A 62 -18.76 1.65 -2.00
N GLU A 63 -18.25 0.63 -2.70
CA GLU A 63 -17.81 -0.62 -2.07
C GLU A 63 -16.62 -0.39 -1.13
N LEU A 64 -15.66 0.45 -1.53
CA LEU A 64 -14.53 0.83 -0.68
C LEU A 64 -15.02 1.53 0.60
N TYR A 65 -15.95 2.47 0.50
CA TYR A 65 -16.53 3.13 1.66
C TYR A 65 -17.21 2.11 2.59
N ILE A 66 -18.07 1.23 2.04
CA ILE A 66 -18.76 0.21 2.84
C ILE A 66 -17.75 -0.71 3.56
N ALA A 67 -16.66 -1.09 2.90
CA ALA A 67 -15.64 -1.94 3.50
C ALA A 67 -14.82 -1.20 4.57
N ALA A 68 -14.39 0.03 4.29
CA ALA A 68 -13.53 0.83 5.16
C ALA A 68 -14.29 1.38 6.38
N SER A 69 -15.58 1.68 6.27
CA SER A 69 -16.40 2.21 7.37
C SER A 69 -16.86 1.14 8.37
N LYS A 70 -16.42 -0.12 8.24
CA LYS A 70 -16.74 -1.19 9.20
C LYS A 70 -15.99 -1.06 10.53
N GLN A 71 -14.88 -0.33 10.54
CA GLN A 71 -14.03 -0.16 11.71
C GLN A 71 -13.72 1.32 11.90
N HIS A 72 -13.37 1.69 13.13
CA HIS A 72 -12.81 3.01 13.41
C HIS A 72 -11.45 3.15 12.70
N VAL A 73 -11.16 4.31 12.13
CA VAL A 73 -9.90 4.60 11.46
C VAL A 73 -9.31 5.87 12.06
N ASP A 74 -8.15 5.76 12.67
CA ASP A 74 -7.41 6.90 13.22
C ASP A 74 -6.50 7.52 12.14
N ILE A 75 -5.90 6.71 11.27
CA ILE A 75 -5.01 7.12 10.16
C ILE A 75 -5.38 6.37 8.88
N ILE A 76 -5.28 7.03 7.73
CA ILE A 76 -5.25 6.35 6.42
C ILE A 76 -3.83 6.44 5.85
N ALA A 77 -3.22 5.30 5.56
CA ALA A 77 -1.90 5.18 4.95
C ALA A 77 -2.03 4.71 3.50
N LEU A 78 -1.53 5.51 2.56
CA LEU A 78 -1.56 5.26 1.12
C LEU A 78 -0.14 5.03 0.58
N THR A 79 0.21 3.80 0.21
CA THR A 79 1.60 3.45 -0.12
C THR A 79 1.91 3.40 -1.61
N GLY A 80 1.38 4.36 -2.37
CA GLY A 80 1.78 4.59 -3.77
C GLY A 80 1.10 3.74 -4.82
N ASP A 81 1.56 3.92 -6.06
CA ASP A 81 1.01 3.33 -7.29
C ASP A 81 -0.47 3.66 -7.48
N PHE A 82 -0.76 4.96 -7.47
CA PHE A 82 -2.10 5.46 -7.74
C PHE A 82 -2.49 5.21 -9.20
N LEU A 83 -1.64 5.63 -10.14
CA LEU A 83 -1.94 5.60 -11.58
C LEU A 83 -0.73 5.88 -12.47
N ASP A 84 -0.84 5.43 -13.73
CA ASP A 84 0.19 5.63 -14.76
C ASP A 84 -0.09 6.78 -15.74
N ARG A 85 -1.35 7.23 -15.82
CA ARG A 85 -1.80 8.11 -16.92
C ARG A 85 -2.54 9.31 -16.38
N LYS A 86 -2.19 10.50 -16.88
CA LYS A 86 -2.87 11.77 -16.57
C LYS A 86 -4.41 11.68 -16.56
N ARG A 87 -4.99 11.00 -17.56
CA ARG A 87 -6.46 10.85 -17.70
C ARG A 87 -7.11 10.10 -16.53
N SER A 88 -6.33 9.32 -15.78
CA SER A 88 -6.79 8.53 -14.64
C SER A 88 -6.83 9.34 -13.34
N ILE A 89 -6.20 10.52 -13.28
CA ILE A 89 -6.23 11.40 -12.09
C ILE A 89 -7.67 11.74 -11.70
N GLN A 90 -8.53 12.05 -12.68
CA GLN A 90 -9.95 12.34 -12.41
C GLN A 90 -10.72 11.13 -11.86
N LYS A 91 -10.27 9.91 -12.16
CA LYS A 91 -10.89 8.70 -11.61
C LYS A 91 -10.54 8.48 -10.14
N LEU A 92 -9.42 9.02 -9.66
CA LEU A 92 -8.96 8.89 -8.28
C LEU A 92 -9.82 9.73 -7.32
N ILE A 93 -10.30 10.90 -7.76
CA ILE A 93 -11.03 11.86 -6.92
C ILE A 93 -12.21 11.24 -6.13
N PRO A 94 -13.10 10.42 -6.73
CA PRO A 94 -14.15 9.74 -5.98
C PRO A 94 -13.67 8.88 -4.81
N TYR A 95 -12.48 8.26 -4.91
CA TYR A 95 -11.88 7.48 -3.83
C TYR A 95 -11.31 8.39 -2.74
N LEU A 96 -10.71 9.52 -3.11
CA LEU A 96 -10.27 10.51 -2.13
C LEU A 96 -11.45 11.09 -1.34
N HIS A 97 -12.60 11.29 -1.99
CA HIS A 97 -13.83 11.67 -1.29
C HIS A 97 -14.32 10.60 -0.30
N VAL A 98 -14.07 9.31 -0.56
CA VAL A 98 -14.35 8.24 0.41
C VAL A 98 -13.49 8.42 1.66
N PHE A 99 -12.20 8.71 1.49
CA PHE A 99 -11.29 8.95 2.63
C PHE A 99 -11.70 10.16 3.46
N LYS A 100 -12.11 11.25 2.80
CA LYS A 100 -12.67 12.43 3.50
C LYS A 100 -13.94 12.10 4.28
N LYS A 101 -14.79 11.20 3.77
CA LYS A 101 -16.00 10.74 4.48
C LYS A 101 -15.69 9.84 5.66
N ILE A 102 -14.67 8.99 5.56
CA ILE A 102 -14.17 8.18 6.69
C ILE A 102 -13.64 9.10 7.79
N ASN A 103 -13.05 10.25 7.43
CA ASN A 103 -12.63 11.31 8.33
C ASN A 103 -11.66 10.81 9.44
N PRO A 104 -10.48 10.30 9.07
CA PRO A 104 -9.53 9.75 10.04
C PRO A 104 -9.03 10.83 11.00
N LYS A 105 -9.01 10.51 12.30
CA LYS A 105 -8.68 11.45 13.40
C LYS A 105 -7.37 12.20 13.19
N TYR A 106 -6.32 11.51 12.74
CA TYR A 106 -4.97 12.06 12.58
C TYR A 106 -4.57 12.31 11.13
N GLY A 107 -5.48 12.06 10.17
CA GLY A 107 -5.29 12.42 8.77
C GLY A 107 -4.95 11.27 7.83
N ILE A 108 -4.62 11.65 6.59
CA ILE A 108 -4.35 10.77 5.47
C ILE A 108 -2.91 11.04 5.01
N PHE A 109 -2.07 10.01 4.94
CA PHE A 109 -0.66 10.14 4.56
C PHE A 109 -0.39 9.30 3.33
N ALA A 110 0.33 9.86 2.38
CA ALA A 110 0.59 9.23 1.08
C ALA A 110 2.06 9.31 0.71
N VAL A 111 2.59 8.21 0.17
CA VAL A 111 3.85 8.18 -0.58
C VAL A 111 3.56 7.79 -2.03
N PHE A 112 4.53 7.95 -2.93
CA PHE A 112 4.38 7.66 -4.34
C PHE A 112 5.07 6.34 -4.70
N GLY A 113 4.53 5.66 -5.70
CA GLY A 113 5.10 4.44 -6.24
C GLY A 113 5.77 4.66 -7.60
N ASN A 114 6.41 3.60 -8.10
CA ASN A 114 7.15 3.68 -9.36
C ASN A 114 6.25 3.98 -10.56
N HIS A 115 4.98 3.57 -10.52
CA HIS A 115 4.00 3.85 -11.57
C HIS A 115 3.58 5.33 -11.60
N ASP A 116 3.49 5.98 -10.44
CA ASP A 116 3.17 7.41 -10.35
C ASP A 116 4.26 8.25 -11.04
N TYR A 117 5.52 7.82 -10.96
CA TYR A 117 6.67 8.46 -11.60
C TYR A 117 6.81 8.19 -13.10
N VAL A 118 5.97 7.33 -13.70
CA VAL A 118 5.86 7.22 -15.17
C VAL A 118 5.28 8.50 -15.78
N LEU A 119 4.49 9.24 -15.00
CA LEU A 119 4.01 10.56 -15.38
C LEU A 119 5.20 11.53 -15.57
N ASN A 120 5.14 12.34 -16.62
CA ASN A 120 6.05 13.49 -16.70
C ASN A 120 5.85 14.44 -15.51
N SER A 121 6.87 15.26 -15.21
CA SER A 121 6.90 16.12 -14.01
C SER A 121 5.66 17.00 -13.87
N LYS A 122 5.13 17.53 -14.98
CA LYS A 122 3.89 18.34 -14.96
C LYS A 122 2.69 17.52 -14.48
N ASN A 123 2.51 16.32 -15.00
CA ASN A 123 1.37 15.48 -14.65
C ASN A 123 1.54 14.84 -13.25
N PHE A 124 2.76 14.52 -12.85
CA PHE A 124 3.07 14.10 -11.48
C PHE A 124 2.69 15.19 -10.48
N ASN A 125 3.05 16.45 -10.74
CA ASN A 125 2.66 17.56 -9.86
C ASN A 125 1.15 17.74 -9.79
N ILE A 126 0.41 17.49 -10.88
CA ILE A 126 -1.06 17.51 -10.86
C ILE A 126 -1.60 16.38 -9.97
N LEU A 127 -1.03 15.18 -10.03
CA LEU A 127 -1.40 14.06 -9.14
C LEU A 127 -1.15 14.42 -7.67
N LYS A 128 0.06 14.90 -7.35
CA LYS A 128 0.42 15.36 -6.01
C LYS A 128 -0.56 16.42 -5.49
N GLN A 129 -0.80 17.47 -6.27
CA GLN A 129 -1.75 18.53 -5.93
C GLN A 129 -3.17 17.97 -5.73
N THR A 130 -3.61 17.03 -6.57
CA THR A 130 -4.94 16.39 -6.44
C THR A 130 -5.07 15.63 -5.11
N LEU A 131 -4.02 14.93 -4.67
CA LEU A 131 -4.00 14.26 -3.37
C LEU A 131 -4.09 15.28 -2.23
N GLU A 132 -3.28 16.34 -2.29
CA GLU A 132 -3.19 17.40 -1.26
C GLU A 132 -4.49 18.20 -1.11
N GLU A 133 -5.10 18.62 -2.23
CA GLU A 133 -6.40 19.32 -2.24
C GLU A 133 -7.54 18.46 -1.66
N ASN A 134 -7.37 17.14 -1.67
CA ASN A 134 -8.31 16.20 -1.08
C ASN A 134 -7.92 15.73 0.33
N GLY A 135 -6.98 16.41 0.98
CA GLY A 135 -6.66 16.22 2.40
C GLY A 135 -5.60 15.17 2.68
N CYS A 136 -4.86 14.70 1.67
CA CYS A 136 -3.71 13.84 1.87
C CYS A 136 -2.47 14.69 2.17
N LYS A 137 -1.68 14.32 3.18
CA LYS A 137 -0.31 14.79 3.32
C LYS A 137 0.59 13.86 2.50
N THR A 138 1.13 14.37 1.40
CA THR A 138 2.11 13.61 0.61
C THR A 138 3.49 13.76 1.25
N LEU A 139 4.24 12.65 1.33
CA LEU A 139 5.55 12.60 1.98
C LEU A 139 6.57 12.06 0.96
N GLN A 140 7.59 12.86 0.66
CA GLN A 140 8.68 12.50 -0.26
C GLN A 140 10.04 12.67 0.42
N ASN A 141 10.55 11.58 0.99
CA ASN A 141 11.75 11.60 1.82
C ASN A 141 11.67 12.61 2.97
N GLU A 142 10.52 12.63 3.64
CA GLU A 142 10.20 13.54 4.72
C GLU A 142 9.30 12.85 5.74
N HIS A 143 9.07 13.49 6.88
CA HIS A 143 8.23 12.93 7.93
C HIS A 143 7.17 13.92 8.41
N ALA A 144 6.16 13.37 9.08
CA ALA A 144 5.18 14.10 9.85
C ALA A 144 5.22 13.63 11.30
N ALA A 145 5.31 14.58 12.23
CA ALA A 145 5.15 14.32 13.65
C ALA A 145 3.71 14.58 14.06
N ILE A 146 3.05 13.60 14.69
CA ILE A 146 1.71 13.74 15.28
C ILE A 146 1.73 13.27 16.73
N ASP A 147 0.88 13.89 17.56
CA ASP A 147 0.67 13.47 18.94
C ASP A 147 -0.56 12.54 19.01
N VAL A 148 -0.34 11.31 19.44
CA VAL A 148 -1.38 10.31 19.67
C VAL A 148 -1.54 10.16 21.18
N ASP A 149 -2.46 10.95 21.73
CA ASP A 149 -2.85 10.94 23.14
C ASP A 149 -1.63 11.08 24.08
N GLY A 150 -0.72 12.02 23.77
CA GLY A 150 0.51 12.30 24.51
C GLY A 150 1.73 11.48 24.07
N THR A 151 1.57 10.57 23.12
CA THR A 151 2.68 9.77 22.54
C THR A 151 3.08 10.34 21.19
N GLN A 152 4.37 10.62 20.99
CA GLN A 152 4.90 11.06 19.71
C GLN A 152 4.89 9.90 18.71
N LEU A 153 4.17 10.08 17.61
CA LEU A 153 4.19 9.21 16.44
C LEU A 153 4.80 9.96 15.26
N ASN A 154 5.84 9.39 14.69
CA ASN A 154 6.46 9.86 13.46
C ASN A 154 5.97 9.02 12.30
N ILE A 155 5.35 9.66 11.31
CA ILE A 155 4.95 9.06 10.04
C ILE A 155 6.01 9.45 9.02
N ILE A 156 6.83 8.48 8.62
CA ILE A 156 8.03 8.68 7.82
C ILE A 156 7.74 8.21 6.41
N GLY A 157 7.76 9.11 5.43
CA GLY A 157 7.59 8.76 4.03
C GLY A 157 8.93 8.62 3.33
N ILE A 158 9.35 7.39 3.06
CA ILE A 158 10.53 7.10 2.24
C ILE A 158 10.05 6.93 0.80
N ASP A 159 10.57 7.76 -0.10
CA ASP A 159 10.20 7.76 -1.52
C ASP A 159 10.65 6.44 -2.21
N ASP A 160 10.19 6.20 -3.42
CA ASP A 160 10.29 4.90 -4.09
C ASP A 160 11.75 4.43 -4.30
N TYR A 161 12.05 3.24 -3.79
CA TYR A 161 13.38 2.63 -3.87
C TYR A 161 13.72 2.15 -5.28
N SER A 162 12.76 1.52 -5.98
CA SER A 162 12.97 0.95 -7.31
C SER A 162 13.37 1.98 -8.38
N THR A 163 12.93 3.23 -8.22
CA THR A 163 13.27 4.36 -9.09
C THR A 163 14.49 5.15 -8.61
N GLY A 164 15.13 4.74 -7.52
CA GLY A 164 16.30 5.40 -6.94
C GLY A 164 16.00 6.77 -6.32
N ARG A 165 14.74 7.00 -5.90
CA ARG A 165 14.29 8.26 -5.29
C ARG A 165 14.34 8.25 -3.78
N SER A 166 14.37 7.07 -3.17
CA SER A 166 14.46 6.89 -1.72
C SER A 166 15.67 7.60 -1.12
N SER A 167 15.46 8.31 -0.02
CA SER A 167 16.51 8.87 0.84
C SER A 167 16.13 8.63 2.30
N ILE A 168 16.69 7.56 2.89
CA ILE A 168 16.48 7.22 4.29
C ILE A 168 16.94 8.38 5.18
N ALA A 169 18.17 8.86 4.99
CA ALA A 169 18.71 9.97 5.79
C ALA A 169 17.84 11.25 5.70
N GLY A 170 17.35 11.61 4.51
CA GLY A 170 16.46 12.76 4.34
C GLY A 170 15.12 12.60 5.07
N SER A 171 14.55 11.39 5.04
CA SER A 171 13.26 11.08 5.68
C SER A 171 13.28 11.25 7.20
N TYR A 172 14.44 11.01 7.82
CA TYR A 172 14.64 11.04 9.27
C TYR A 172 15.17 12.38 9.80
N GLN A 173 15.55 13.30 8.91
CA GLN A 173 16.22 14.53 9.31
C GLN A 173 15.31 15.41 10.18
N GLY A 174 15.74 15.70 11.42
CA GLY A 174 15.03 16.59 12.35
C GLY A 174 13.84 15.95 13.07
N MET A 175 13.70 14.61 12.98
CA MET A 175 12.65 13.87 13.64
C MET A 175 12.86 13.83 15.16
N LYS A 176 11.76 13.79 15.92
CA LYS A 176 11.77 13.61 17.38
C LYS A 176 11.78 12.13 17.73
N GLU A 177 12.21 11.79 18.94
CA GLU A 177 12.02 10.44 19.47
C GLU A 177 10.53 10.12 19.62
N GLY A 178 10.15 8.89 19.27
CA GLY A 178 8.76 8.44 19.28
C GLY A 178 8.61 7.09 18.59
N TYR A 179 7.35 6.70 18.36
CA TYR A 179 7.02 5.55 17.54
C TYR A 179 7.24 5.90 16.06
N ASN A 180 7.96 5.06 15.32
CA ASN A 180 8.31 5.32 13.93
C ASN A 180 7.53 4.42 12.97
N LEU A 181 6.48 4.97 12.37
CA LEU A 181 5.69 4.33 11.31
C LEU A 181 6.23 4.76 9.94
N VAL A 182 6.81 3.82 9.21
CA VAL A 182 7.37 4.05 7.87
C VAL A 182 6.35 3.70 6.80
N LEU A 183 6.16 4.62 5.85
CA LEU A 183 5.42 4.42 4.63
C LEU A 183 6.41 4.47 3.46
N THR A 184 6.38 3.45 2.61
CA THR A 184 7.15 3.42 1.37
C THR A 184 6.39 2.62 0.33
N HIS A 185 6.66 2.79 -0.96
CA HIS A 185 6.04 1.95 -1.96
C HIS A 185 6.77 0.60 -2.09
N ASP A 186 8.09 0.66 -2.33
CA ASP A 186 8.92 -0.53 -2.53
C ASP A 186 9.49 -1.06 -1.21
N PRO A 187 9.07 -2.26 -0.76
CA PRO A 187 9.52 -2.83 0.51
C PRO A 187 11.01 -3.17 0.55
N ASN A 188 11.71 -3.29 -0.58
CA ASN A 188 13.14 -3.65 -0.57
C ASN A 188 14.00 -2.66 0.22
N VAL A 189 13.53 -1.42 0.40
CA VAL A 189 14.21 -0.42 1.24
C VAL A 189 14.48 -0.92 2.66
N VAL A 190 13.67 -1.84 3.19
CA VAL A 190 13.84 -2.41 4.54
C VAL A 190 15.23 -3.04 4.72
N LEU A 191 15.84 -3.56 3.65
CA LEU A 191 17.16 -4.18 3.67
C LEU A 191 18.31 -3.17 3.83
N GLU A 192 18.04 -1.88 3.59
CA GLU A 192 19.00 -0.77 3.71
C GLU A 192 18.78 0.05 4.99
N MET A 193 17.80 -0.34 5.83
CA MET A 193 17.38 0.41 7.02
C MET A 193 18.08 -0.04 8.31
N GLN A 194 19.23 -0.72 8.21
CA GLN A 194 20.00 -1.18 9.37
C GLN A 194 20.36 -0.05 10.36
N ASP A 195 20.63 1.16 9.84
CA ASP A 195 21.02 2.34 10.61
C ASP A 195 19.85 3.31 10.88
N ALA A 196 18.62 2.93 10.48
CA ALA A 196 17.42 3.75 10.64
C ALA A 196 16.38 3.03 11.50
N ASP A 197 16.04 3.61 12.65
CA ASP A 197 15.08 2.97 13.54
C ASP A 197 13.65 3.06 13.01
N PHE A 198 12.92 1.95 13.01
CA PHE A 198 11.50 1.93 12.70
C PHE A 198 10.80 0.89 13.58
N ASP A 199 9.56 1.17 13.93
CA ASP A 199 8.73 0.28 14.74
C ASP A 199 7.80 -0.54 13.86
N TYR A 200 7.35 0.04 12.75
CA TYR A 200 6.54 -0.65 11.75
C TYR A 200 6.68 -0.01 10.37
N LEU A 201 6.68 -0.82 9.31
CA LEU A 201 6.76 -0.37 7.92
C LEU A 201 5.58 -0.91 7.10
N LEU A 202 4.90 -0.03 6.36
CA LEU A 202 3.82 -0.35 5.43
C LEU A 202 4.27 -0.10 3.98
N SER A 203 3.98 -1.04 3.10
CA SER A 203 4.41 -1.01 1.69
C SER A 203 3.49 -1.74 0.72
N GLY A 204 3.77 -1.61 -0.58
CA GLY A 204 3.02 -2.26 -1.67
C GLY A 204 3.93 -2.94 -2.68
N HIS A 205 3.79 -2.57 -3.95
CA HIS A 205 4.70 -2.84 -5.07
C HIS A 205 4.65 -4.26 -5.66
N PHE A 206 4.56 -5.30 -4.83
CA PHE A 206 4.62 -6.68 -5.33
C PHE A 206 3.25 -7.24 -5.77
N HIS A 207 2.14 -6.58 -5.44
CA HIS A 207 0.76 -7.05 -5.71
C HIS A 207 0.45 -8.48 -5.22
N GLY A 208 1.21 -9.00 -4.24
CA GLY A 208 1.16 -10.41 -3.84
C GLY A 208 1.56 -11.40 -4.94
N GLY A 209 2.22 -10.92 -6.00
CA GLY A 209 2.46 -11.65 -7.23
C GLY A 209 1.18 -11.89 -8.00
N GLN A 210 0.50 -10.82 -8.45
CA GLN A 210 -0.75 -10.80 -9.22
C GLN A 210 -1.08 -12.08 -10.00
N ILE A 211 -0.10 -12.67 -10.70
CA ILE A 211 -0.17 -14.01 -11.27
C ILE A 211 0.77 -14.98 -10.51
N HIS A 212 0.27 -15.59 -9.43
CA HIS A 212 1.02 -16.50 -8.57
C HIS A 212 0.69 -17.96 -8.93
N TRP A 213 1.34 -18.50 -9.96
CA TRP A 213 1.20 -19.92 -10.30
C TRP A 213 2.43 -20.51 -11.00
N PRO A 214 3.01 -21.62 -10.50
CA PRO A 214 2.90 -22.16 -9.12
C PRO A 214 3.70 -21.32 -8.09
N LYS A 215 4.53 -20.37 -8.57
CA LYS A 215 5.27 -19.35 -7.81
C LYS A 215 5.29 -18.05 -8.63
N PRO A 216 5.56 -16.88 -8.04
CA PRO A 216 5.56 -15.62 -8.78
C PRO A 216 6.92 -15.40 -9.46
N TYR A 217 7.33 -16.29 -10.36
CA TYR A 217 8.65 -16.25 -10.99
C TYR A 217 8.93 -14.95 -11.76
N HIS A 218 7.88 -14.28 -12.25
CA HIS A 218 7.99 -12.98 -12.92
C HIS A 218 8.48 -11.86 -11.98
N LEU A 219 8.24 -11.99 -10.67
CA LEU A 219 8.66 -11.01 -9.66
C LEU A 219 10.13 -11.14 -9.25
N VAL A 220 10.87 -12.20 -9.63
CA VAL A 220 12.26 -12.42 -9.16
C VAL A 220 13.21 -11.25 -9.47
N LYS A 221 12.87 -10.45 -10.49
CA LYS A 221 13.61 -9.24 -10.87
C LYS A 221 13.29 -8.02 -10.00
N MET A 222 12.28 -8.09 -9.14
CA MET A 222 11.81 -6.99 -8.27
C MET A 222 12.50 -6.97 -6.91
N GLY A 223 13.70 -7.56 -6.79
CA GLY A 223 14.55 -7.40 -5.62
C GLY A 223 14.74 -8.64 -4.74
N GLN A 224 15.46 -8.45 -3.64
CA GLN A 224 15.93 -9.52 -2.77
C GLN A 224 14.82 -10.11 -1.90
N LEU A 225 13.85 -9.31 -1.47
CA LEU A 225 12.72 -9.80 -0.67
C LEU A 225 11.91 -10.87 -1.40
N VAL A 226 11.69 -10.71 -2.71
CA VAL A 226 11.01 -11.73 -3.53
C VAL A 226 11.82 -13.03 -3.56
N LYS A 227 13.15 -12.96 -3.65
CA LYS A 227 14.04 -14.14 -3.59
C LYS A 227 13.96 -14.83 -2.22
N MET A 228 13.74 -14.05 -1.16
CA MET A 228 13.47 -14.52 0.21
C MET A 228 12.02 -14.99 0.41
N LYS A 229 11.18 -14.97 -0.65
CA LYS A 229 9.75 -15.33 -0.64
C LYS A 229 8.86 -14.42 0.20
N MET A 230 9.32 -13.19 0.48
CA MET A 230 8.54 -12.15 1.16
C MET A 230 7.87 -11.30 0.08
N VAL A 231 6.63 -11.65 -0.26
CA VAL A 231 5.90 -11.04 -1.42
C VAL A 231 4.57 -10.39 -1.05
N LYS A 232 4.06 -10.63 0.16
CA LYS A 232 2.81 -10.06 0.71
C LYS A 232 2.64 -10.40 2.18
N GLY A 233 1.80 -9.65 2.89
CA GLY A 233 1.46 -9.89 4.28
C GLY A 233 2.52 -9.36 5.26
N LEU A 234 2.37 -9.75 6.52
CA LEU A 234 3.28 -9.36 7.61
C LEU A 234 4.56 -10.21 7.60
N HIS A 235 5.71 -9.55 7.66
CA HIS A 235 7.04 -10.13 7.75
C HIS A 235 7.87 -9.42 8.82
N TYR A 236 9.06 -9.97 9.09
CA TYR A 236 10.02 -9.38 10.01
C TYR A 236 11.40 -9.34 9.37
N HIS A 237 12.09 -8.21 9.54
CA HIS A 237 13.49 -8.05 9.20
C HIS A 237 14.21 -7.46 10.42
N ASP A 238 15.28 -8.11 10.87
CA ASP A 238 16.02 -7.76 12.10
C ASP A 238 15.11 -7.54 13.33
N GLY A 239 14.07 -8.37 13.45
CA GLY A 239 13.11 -8.33 14.56
C GLY A 239 12.05 -7.23 14.47
N LYS A 240 12.07 -6.40 13.43
CA LYS A 240 11.12 -5.31 13.19
C LYS A 240 10.04 -5.72 12.18
N PRO A 241 8.75 -5.47 12.47
CA PRO A 241 7.65 -5.86 11.59
C PRO A 241 7.57 -4.95 10.36
N PHE A 242 7.24 -5.54 9.22
CA PHE A 242 6.84 -4.80 8.03
C PHE A 242 5.76 -5.53 7.25
N TYR A 243 4.89 -4.80 6.56
CA TYR A 243 3.76 -5.36 5.83
C TYR A 243 3.81 -4.96 4.35
N ILE A 244 3.62 -5.95 3.49
CA ILE A 244 3.56 -5.77 2.04
C ILE A 244 2.12 -6.00 1.58
N SER A 245 1.49 -4.96 1.05
CA SER A 245 0.12 -5.04 0.56
C SER A 245 0.01 -5.83 -0.75
N GLU A 246 -1.10 -6.56 -0.90
CA GLU A 246 -1.47 -7.17 -2.18
C GLU A 246 -2.04 -6.15 -3.19
N GLY A 247 -2.31 -4.91 -2.75
CA GLY A 247 -2.78 -3.81 -3.60
C GLY A 247 -4.25 -3.89 -3.99
N LEU A 248 -4.88 -2.77 -4.37
CA LEU A 248 -6.29 -2.72 -4.80
C LEU A 248 -6.48 -2.96 -6.32
N GLY A 249 -5.56 -2.45 -7.10
CA GLY A 249 -5.58 -2.40 -8.56
C GLY A 249 -4.78 -3.52 -9.22
N GLN A 250 -4.71 -3.48 -10.54
CA GLN A 250 -4.03 -4.48 -11.36
C GLN A 250 -3.16 -3.81 -12.42
N THR A 251 -1.95 -4.34 -12.65
CA THR A 251 -1.09 -3.92 -13.76
C THR A 251 -1.26 -4.86 -14.96
N GLY A 252 -1.11 -4.33 -16.18
CA GLY A 252 -1.17 -5.15 -17.40
C GLY A 252 -2.53 -5.85 -17.60
N VAL A 253 -2.54 -7.19 -17.47
CA VAL A 253 -3.75 -8.01 -17.64
C VAL A 253 -4.57 -7.98 -16.36
N ASN A 254 -5.85 -7.62 -16.47
CA ASN A 254 -6.77 -7.52 -15.34
C ASN A 254 -7.22 -8.91 -14.83
N ILE A 255 -6.31 -9.67 -14.24
CA ILE A 255 -6.57 -10.97 -13.61
C ILE A 255 -5.74 -11.11 -12.33
N ARG A 256 -6.23 -11.90 -11.37
CA ARG A 256 -5.47 -12.29 -10.16
C ARG A 256 -5.54 -13.80 -9.93
N ILE A 257 -4.38 -14.44 -9.71
CA ILE A 257 -4.24 -15.87 -9.39
C ILE A 257 -3.34 -15.97 -8.16
N GLY A 258 -3.83 -16.59 -7.07
CA GLY A 258 -3.07 -16.72 -5.81
C GLY A 258 -2.87 -15.42 -5.01
N SER A 259 -3.33 -14.30 -5.54
CA SER A 259 -3.51 -13.03 -4.83
C SER A 259 -4.95 -12.53 -4.97
N ARG A 260 -5.35 -11.59 -4.11
CA ARG A 260 -6.62 -10.85 -4.23
C ARG A 260 -6.37 -9.38 -3.90
N PRO A 261 -7.21 -8.46 -4.42
CA PRO A 261 -7.14 -7.11 -3.94
C PRO A 261 -7.49 -7.06 -2.45
N GLU A 262 -6.89 -6.14 -1.71
CA GLU A 262 -7.10 -6.08 -0.28
C GLU A 262 -7.31 -4.66 0.27
N ILE A 263 -8.02 -4.63 1.41
CA ILE A 263 -8.15 -3.49 2.31
C ILE A 263 -7.70 -4.00 3.67
N THR A 264 -6.66 -3.41 4.25
CA THR A 264 -6.07 -3.93 5.49
C THR A 264 -6.16 -2.88 6.60
N PHE A 265 -6.69 -3.30 7.74
CA PHE A 265 -6.63 -2.53 8.99
C PHE A 265 -5.45 -3.02 9.81
N HIS A 266 -4.65 -2.09 10.34
CA HIS A 266 -3.56 -2.38 11.25
C HIS A 266 -3.85 -1.75 12.59
N ASN A 267 -3.98 -2.58 13.60
CA ASN A 267 -4.26 -2.20 14.97
C ASN A 267 -2.97 -2.32 15.75
N ILE A 268 -2.45 -1.18 16.22
CA ILE A 268 -1.23 -1.10 17.03
C ILE A 268 -1.67 -0.83 18.46
N SER A 269 -1.44 -1.78 19.35
CA SER A 269 -1.87 -1.75 20.76
C SER A 269 -0.71 -1.75 21.73
#